data_AF-A0A3M8XG40-F1
#
_entry.id   AF-A0A3M8XG40-F1
#
_cell.length_a   1.000
_cell.length_b   1.000
_cell.length_c   1.000
_cell.angle_alpha   90.00
_cell.angle_beta   90.00
_cell.angle_gamma   90.00
#
_symmetry.space_group_name_H-M   'P 1'
#
loop_
_entity.id
_entity.type
_entity.pdbx_description
1 polymer ?
#
loop_
_entity_poly.entity_id
_entity_poly.type
_entity_poly.pdbx_seq_one_letter_code
_entity_poly.pdbx_strand_id
1 'polypeptide(L)' 'MTVPAADEDIPATRWDKGTVLVTGGTGGLGAVVARHLVTVHGVRDLLLLSRRGVGAPGAVELRDELAGLGARVRIAA' A
#
# COMPACT_ATOMS: atom_id res chain seq x y z
N MET A 1 11.07 -7.14 -37.67
CA MET A 1 11.18 -7.22 -36.20
C MET A 1 9.80 -6.94 -35.64
N THR A 2 9.02 -7.98 -35.35
CA THR A 2 7.62 -7.87 -34.92
C THR A 2 7.60 -7.67 -33.41
N VAL A 3 6.97 -6.59 -32.94
CA VAL A 3 6.75 -6.36 -31.50
C VAL A 3 5.69 -7.36 -31.03
N PRO A 4 5.91 -8.13 -29.94
CA PRO A 4 4.87 -9.01 -29.41
C PRO A 4 3.63 -8.19 -29.06
N ALA A 5 2.44 -8.69 -29.43
CA ALA A 5 1.17 -8.06 -29.10
C ALA A 5 1.03 -7.99 -27.56
N ALA A 6 0.70 -6.80 -27.05
CA ALA A 6 0.61 -6.49 -25.62
C ALA A 6 -0.61 -7.11 -24.89
N ASP A 7 -1.19 -8.18 -25.47
CA ASP A 7 -2.43 -8.81 -25.02
C ASP A 7 -2.21 -10.11 -24.23
N GLU A 8 -0.95 -10.43 -23.89
CA GLU A 8 -0.69 -11.48 -22.92
C GLU A 8 -1.02 -10.94 -21.53
N ASP A 9 -2.05 -11.51 -20.91
CA ASP A 9 -2.54 -11.13 -19.61
C ASP A 9 -1.43 -11.31 -18.56
N ILE A 10 -0.91 -10.17 -18.09
CA ILE A 10 0.07 -10.13 -17.01
C ILE A 10 -0.59 -10.83 -15.81
N PRO A 11 0.02 -11.90 -15.26
CA PRO A 11 -0.55 -12.58 -14.12
C PRO A 11 -0.80 -11.57 -13.00
N ALA A 12 -2.04 -11.49 -12.52
CA ALA A 12 -2.38 -10.55 -11.46
C ALA A 12 -1.44 -10.75 -10.27
N THR A 13 -0.78 -9.67 -9.84
CA THR A 13 0.13 -9.71 -8.70
C THR A 13 -0.62 -10.24 -7.48
N ARG A 14 -0.15 -11.35 -6.94
CA ARG A 14 -0.68 -11.96 -5.72
C ARG A 14 -0.10 -11.23 -4.51
N TRP A 15 -0.90 -10.34 -3.93
CA TRP A 15 -0.53 -9.54 -2.76
C TRP A 15 -0.74 -10.27 -1.42
N ASP A 16 -1.24 -11.50 -1.44
CA ASP A 16 -1.51 -12.35 -0.28
C ASP A 16 -0.24 -12.94 0.34
N LYS A 17 0.91 -12.85 -0.34
CA LYS A 17 2.19 -13.40 0.12
C LYS A 17 3.19 -12.30 0.46
N GLY A 18 2.99 -11.64 1.61
CA GLY A 18 4.02 -10.81 2.24
C GLY A 18 3.60 -9.38 2.60
N THR A 19 4.57 -8.57 3.02
CA THR A 19 4.36 -7.15 3.36
C THR A 19 4.55 -6.26 2.14
N VAL A 20 3.63 -5.34 1.93
CA VAL A 20 3.71 -4.31 0.90
C VAL A 20 4.30 -3.02 1.49
N LEU A 21 5.37 -2.51 0.86
CA LEU A 21 6.01 -1.25 1.22
C LEU A 21 5.47 -0.12 0.35
N VAL A 22 4.99 0.96 0.98
CA VAL A 22 4.60 2.20 0.30
C VAL A 22 5.54 3.32 0.76
N THR A 23 6.32 3.87 -0.17
CA THR A 23 7.18 5.03 0.09
C THR A 23 6.39 6.33 -0.06
N GLY A 24 6.65 7.29 0.82
CA GLY A 24 5.75 8.43 0.99
C GLY A 24 4.35 7.99 1.46
N GLY A 25 4.25 6.84 2.13
CA GLY A 25 2.98 6.16 2.43
C GLY A 25 2.01 6.94 3.33
N THR A 26 2.51 7.94 4.06
CA THR A 26 1.69 8.85 4.88
C THR A 26 1.34 10.16 4.18
N GLY A 27 1.80 10.39 2.95
CA GLY A 27 1.42 11.54 2.13
C GLY A 27 0.07 11.34 1.43
N GLY A 28 -0.48 12.39 0.81
CA GLY A 28 -1.82 12.35 0.21
C GLY A 28 -2.05 11.17 -0.75
N LEU A 29 -1.19 11.02 -1.77
CA LEU A 29 -1.30 9.89 -2.71
C LEU A 29 -0.97 8.55 -2.06
N GLY A 30 0.07 8.49 -1.21
CA GLY A 30 0.45 7.26 -0.51
C GLY A 30 -0.69 6.70 0.33
N ALA A 31 -1.44 7.58 1.00
CA ALA A 31 -2.60 7.22 1.80
C ALA A 31 -3.76 6.70 0.94
N VAL A 32 -4.01 7.30 -0.23
CA VAL A 32 -5.04 6.81 -1.18
C VAL A 32 -4.66 5.43 -1.72
N VAL A 33 -3.40 5.24 -2.10
CA VAL A 33 -2.88 3.96 -2.59
C VAL A 33 -2.95 2.90 -1.49
N ALA A 34 -2.57 3.22 -0.25
CA ALA A 34 -2.66 2.29 0.87
C ALA A 34 -4.11 1.79 1.10
N ARG A 35 -5.09 2.69 1.04
CA ARG A 35 -6.52 2.31 1.12
C ARG A 35 -6.94 1.40 -0.02
N HIS A 36 -6.52 1.72 -1.24
CA HIS A 36 -6.84 0.91 -2.42
C HIS A 36 -6.24 -0.50 -2.32
N LEU A 37 -5.00 -0.62 -1.85
CA LEU A 37 -4.34 -1.89 -1.61
C LEU A 37 -5.11 -2.75 -0.60
N VAL A 38 -5.56 -2.18 0.52
CA VAL A 38 -6.33 -2.94 1.53
C VAL A 38 -7.71 -3.33 1.02
N THR A 39 -8.45 -2.38 0.43
CA THR A 39 -9.87 -2.56 0.10
C THR A 39 -10.11 -3.32 -1.19
N VAL A 40 -9.29 -3.09 -2.22
CA VAL A 40 -9.48 -3.67 -3.56
C VAL A 40 -8.56 -4.86 -3.79
N HIS A 41 -7.32 -4.77 -3.33
CA HIS A 41 -6.33 -5.85 -3.53
C HIS A 41 -6.21 -6.79 -2.33
N GLY A 42 -6.93 -6.53 -1.23
CA GLY A 42 -6.96 -7.39 -0.06
C GLY A 42 -5.64 -7.45 0.71
N VAL A 43 -4.76 -6.46 0.55
CA VAL A 43 -3.47 -6.41 1.25
C VAL A 43 -3.68 -6.36 2.76
N ARG A 44 -3.01 -7.25 3.48
CA ARG A 44 -3.13 -7.37 4.95
C ARG A 44 -1.90 -6.95 5.73
N ASP A 45 -0.77 -6.77 5.06
CA ASP A 45 0.48 -6.38 5.68
C ASP A 45 1.08 -5.16 4.98
N LEU A 46 1.10 -4.03 5.67
CA LEU A 46 1.59 -2.76 5.13
C LEU A 46 2.76 -2.21 5.95
N LEU A 47 3.75 -1.72 5.22
CA LEU A 47 4.80 -0.84 5.75
C LEU A 47 4.68 0.51 5.04
N LEU A 48 4.28 1.54 5.76
CA LEU A 48 4.23 2.91 5.27
C LEU A 48 5.54 3.60 5.66
N LEU A 49 6.40 3.85 4.67
CA LEU A 49 7.67 4.54 4.87
C LEU A 49 7.51 6.02 4.51
N SER A 50 7.91 6.90 5.41
CA SER A 50 7.86 8.35 5.18
C SER A 50 8.85 9.04 6.09
N ARG A 51 9.57 10.06 5.61
CA ARG A 51 10.61 10.77 6.37
C ARG A 51 10.18 11.26 7.76
N ARG A 52 8.88 11.53 7.96
CA ARG A 52 8.32 12.00 9.24
C ARG A 52 7.73 10.87 10.09
N GLY A 53 7.62 9.66 9.55
CA GLY A 53 7.03 8.49 10.19
C GLY A 53 5.65 8.78 10.79
N VAL A 54 5.45 8.35 12.04
CA VAL A 54 4.24 8.59 12.84
C VAL A 54 4.00 10.08 13.15
N GLY A 55 5.02 10.94 13.00
CA GLY A 55 4.91 12.39 13.17
C GLY A 55 4.40 13.12 11.91
N ALA A 56 4.08 12.42 10.82
CA ALA A 56 3.42 13.04 9.68
C ALA A 56 1.95 13.37 10.04
N PRO A 57 1.40 14.52 9.62
CA PRO A 57 0.00 14.84 9.83
C PRO A 57 -0.92 13.74 9.30
N GLY A 58 -1.86 13.25 10.11
CA GLY A 58 -2.81 12.21 9.72
C GLY A 58 -2.25 10.78 9.73
N ALA A 59 -0.99 10.56 10.12
CA ALA A 59 -0.36 9.24 10.02
C ALA A 59 -0.96 8.21 10.98
N VAL A 60 -1.28 8.63 12.21
CA VAL A 60 -1.89 7.76 13.23
C VAL A 60 -3.31 7.40 12.82
N GLU A 61 -4.07 8.39 12.35
CA GLU A 61 -5.44 8.23 11.87
C GLU A 61 -5.49 7.29 10.65
N LEU A 62 -4.57 7.45 9.70
CA LEU A 62 -4.44 6.55 8.55
C LEU A 62 -4.11 5.11 8.99
N ARG A 63 -3.19 4.94 9.94
CA ARG A 63 -2.85 3.61 10.47
C ARG A 63 -4.08 2.95 11.08
N ASP A 64 -4.81 3.68 11.93
CA ASP A 64 -5.95 3.15 12.67
C ASP A 64 -7.14 2.86 11.74
N GLU A 65 -7.36 3.69 10.73
CA GLU A 65 -8.33 3.44 9.65
C GLU A 65 -8.03 2.12 8.93
N LEU A 66 -6.80 1.97 8.41
CA LEU A 66 -6.39 0.78 7.68
C LEU A 66 -6.40 -0.47 8.58
N ALA A 67 -6.07 -0.32 9.86
CA ALA A 67 -6.19 -1.38 10.85
C ALA A 67 -7.64 -1.80 11.09
N GLY A 68 -8.58 -0.84 11.14
CA GLY A 68 -10.01 -1.09 11.21
C GLY A 68 -10.55 -1.86 9.99
N LEU A 69 -9.90 -1.71 8.82
CA LEU A 69 -10.18 -2.49 7.61
C LEU A 69 -9.50 -3.88 7.60
N GLY A 70 -8.80 -4.23 8.68
CA GLY A 70 -8.17 -5.53 8.88
C GLY A 70 -6.76 -5.64 8.30
N ALA A 71 -6.04 -4.53 8.13
CA ALA A 71 -4.62 -4.54 7.78
C ALA A 71 -3.71 -4.38 9.00
N ARG A 72 -2.59 -5.11 9.04
CA ARG A 72 -1.49 -4.86 9.96
C ARG A 72 -0.60 -3.78 9.37
N VAL A 73 -0.61 -2.61 9.98
CA VAL A 73 0.11 -1.43 9.47
C VAL A 73 1.27 -1.06 10.38
N ARG A 74 2.47 -0.98 9.82
CA ARG A 74 3.65 -0.40 10.46
C ARG A 74 4.01 0.90 9.75
N ILE A 75 4.36 1.92 10.53
CA ILE A 75 4.87 3.19 9.99
C ILE A 75 6.34 3.32 10.39
N ALA A 76 7.20 3.55 9.42
CA ALA A 76 8.63 3.76 9.62
C ALA A 76 9.08 5.12 9.05
N ALA A 77 10.17 5.66 9.59
CA ALA A 77 10.83 6.88 9.12
C ALA A 77 12.15 6.57 8.44
#